data_AF-A0A249E0V8-F1
#
_entry.id   AF-A0A249E0V8-F1
#
_cell.length_a   1.000
_cell.length_b   1.000
_cell.length_c   1.000
_cell.angle_alpha   90.00
_cell.angle_beta   90.00
_cell.angle_gamma   90.00
#
_symmetry.space_group_name_H-M   'P 1'
#
loop_
_entity.id
_entity.type
_entity.pdbx_description
1 polymer ?
#
loop_
_entity_poly.entity_id
_entity_poly.type
_entity_poly.pdbx_seq_one_letter_code
_entity_poly.pdbx_strand_id
1 'polypeptide(L)'
;MSDLLCTRIKTDKNTKADIEAKVVDRIANTIVPSGFSVKSLLGGASTLLNAGKTTNFVFEIKDLNINYLNEINAISTRSKVQDRIKAIKEHGGTLIFKNLQRKEFESNLKKIDTAFPVFIAQMLFDFFSCKAAKISDLTSLLSKNRDLWELYGLSYSDYEFKIKNFLQSAALGMIPSKVWDGFTKVHGGYIVVRNDGVVICYHLYNRDEFLSYLYENTKFESASTKRHEYGSVYLSGNKLLFNLNLQIRFIR
;
A
#
# COMPACT_ATOMS: atom_id res chain seq x y z
N MET A 1 -27.04 -21.86 2.74
CA MET A 1 -25.59 -22.19 2.60
C MET A 1 -25.39 -23.48 1.82
N SER A 2 -26.17 -24.52 2.13
CA SER A 2 -26.33 -25.75 1.33
C SER A 2 -26.64 -25.47 -0.14
N ASP A 3 -27.55 -24.53 -0.43
CA ASP A 3 -27.96 -24.20 -1.81
C ASP A 3 -26.88 -23.51 -2.63
N LEU A 4 -25.86 -22.96 -1.97
CA LEU A 4 -24.70 -22.31 -2.60
C LEU A 4 -23.50 -23.26 -2.71
N LEU A 5 -23.66 -24.53 -2.28
CA LEU A 5 -22.58 -25.53 -2.18
C LEU A 5 -21.34 -25.02 -1.42
N CYS A 6 -21.52 -24.04 -0.54
CA CYS A 6 -20.43 -23.39 0.17
C CYS A 6 -20.13 -24.17 1.46
N THR A 7 -19.02 -24.91 1.46
CA THR A 7 -18.62 -25.77 2.60
C THR A 7 -17.68 -25.08 3.58
N ARG A 8 -17.10 -23.93 3.20
CA ARG A 8 -16.20 -23.12 4.04
C ARG A 8 -16.38 -21.63 3.74
N ILE A 9 -16.38 -20.81 4.79
CA ILE A 9 -16.48 -19.35 4.69
C ILE A 9 -15.13 -18.69 4.32
N LYS A 10 -14.01 -19.39 4.56
CA LYS A 10 -12.66 -18.87 4.33
C LYS A 10 -11.75 -19.94 3.73
N THR A 11 -10.94 -19.54 2.76
CA THR A 11 -9.88 -20.34 2.15
C THR A 11 -8.73 -20.61 3.12
N ASP A 12 -8.03 -21.73 2.92
CA ASP A 12 -6.83 -22.06 3.68
C ASP A 12 -5.74 -21.01 3.41
N LYS A 13 -4.89 -20.70 4.39
CA LYS A 13 -3.86 -19.66 4.29
C LYS A 13 -2.86 -19.85 3.13
N ASN A 14 -2.85 -21.03 2.51
CA ASN A 14 -1.95 -21.42 1.43
C ASN A 14 -2.53 -21.25 0.02
N THR A 15 -3.86 -21.12 -0.15
CA THR A 15 -4.49 -20.85 -1.45
C THR A 15 -4.83 -19.37 -1.58
N LYS A 16 -4.41 -18.74 -2.69
CA LYS A 16 -4.59 -17.29 -2.91
C LYS A 16 -5.82 -16.92 -3.72
N ALA A 17 -6.34 -17.84 -4.52
CA ALA A 17 -7.59 -17.62 -5.23
C ALA A 17 -8.74 -17.73 -4.24
N ASP A 18 -9.65 -16.75 -4.28
CA ASP A 18 -10.89 -16.77 -3.50
C ASP A 18 -11.95 -17.65 -4.21
N ILE A 19 -11.91 -17.68 -5.55
CA ILE A 19 -12.74 -18.53 -6.43
C ILE A 19 -11.86 -19.12 -7.53
N GLU A 20 -12.09 -20.37 -7.89
CA GLU A 20 -11.54 -20.97 -9.11
C GLU A 20 -12.66 -21.13 -10.14
N ALA A 21 -12.44 -20.63 -11.34
CA ALA A 21 -13.33 -20.81 -12.48
C ALA A 21 -12.60 -21.49 -13.63
N LYS A 22 -13.34 -22.05 -14.58
CA LYS A 22 -12.80 -22.59 -15.83
C LYS A 22 -13.27 -21.69 -16.97
N VAL A 23 -12.35 -21.01 -17.63
CA VAL A 23 -12.66 -20.25 -18.84
C VAL A 23 -12.67 -21.24 -20.00
N VAL A 24 -13.83 -21.38 -20.64
CA VAL A 24 -14.01 -22.26 -21.81
C VAL A 24 -14.00 -21.39 -23.06
N ASP A 25 -12.92 -21.45 -23.82
CA ASP A 25 -12.86 -20.87 -25.16
C ASP A 25 -13.38 -21.91 -26.15
N ARG A 26 -14.56 -21.65 -26.71
CA ARG A 26 -15.21 -22.55 -27.67
C ARG A 26 -14.59 -22.49 -29.06
N ILE A 27 -13.87 -21.42 -29.39
CA ILE A 27 -13.21 -21.24 -30.69
C ILE A 27 -11.87 -21.97 -30.67
N ALA A 28 -11.06 -21.73 -29.63
CA ALA A 28 -9.76 -22.41 -29.46
C ALA A 28 -9.89 -23.84 -28.90
N ASN A 29 -11.09 -24.24 -28.47
CA ASN A 29 -11.37 -25.49 -27.75
C ASN A 29 -10.45 -25.70 -26.53
N THR A 30 -10.17 -24.62 -25.79
CA THR A 30 -9.31 -24.66 -24.60
C THR A 30 -10.13 -24.44 -23.34
N ILE A 31 -9.68 -25.09 -22.25
CA ILE A 31 -10.23 -24.89 -20.91
C ILE A 31 -9.08 -24.45 -20.03
N VAL A 32 -9.11 -23.20 -19.58
CA VAL A 32 -8.07 -22.63 -18.73
C VAL A 32 -8.62 -22.51 -17.30
N PRO A 33 -8.05 -23.24 -16.32
CA PRO A 33 -8.32 -22.99 -14.92
C PRO A 33 -7.82 -21.60 -14.53
N SER A 34 -8.70 -20.78 -13.99
CA SER A 34 -8.49 -19.36 -13.72
C SER A 34 -8.90 -19.06 -12.29
N GLY A 35 -7.90 -18.80 -11.44
CA GLY A 35 -8.14 -18.33 -10.07
C GLY A 35 -8.45 -16.84 -10.05
N PHE A 36 -9.48 -16.44 -9.32
CA PHE A 36 -9.90 -15.05 -9.13
C PHE A 36 -9.74 -14.64 -7.66
N SER A 37 -9.31 -13.40 -7.42
CA SER A 37 -9.45 -12.79 -6.09
C SER A 37 -10.72 -11.96 -6.05
N VAL A 38 -11.49 -12.09 -4.97
CA VAL A 38 -12.74 -11.37 -4.74
C VAL A 38 -12.52 -10.32 -3.67
N LYS A 39 -13.00 -9.10 -3.90
CA LYS A 39 -13.15 -8.07 -2.86
C LYS A 39 -14.56 -7.50 -2.88
N SER A 40 -15.16 -7.42 -1.71
CA SER A 40 -16.48 -6.83 -1.53
C SER A 40 -16.38 -5.47 -0.85
N LEU A 41 -17.15 -4.51 -1.37
CA LEU A 41 -17.37 -3.17 -0.81
C LEU A 41 -18.72 -3.05 -0.10
N LEU A 42 -19.55 -4.11 -0.07
CA LEU A 42 -20.86 -4.14 0.59
C LEU A 42 -20.78 -4.01 2.12
N GLY A 43 -19.69 -4.51 2.71
CA GLY A 43 -19.37 -4.35 4.12
C GLY A 43 -18.61 -3.04 4.36
N GLY A 44 -17.36 -3.13 4.83
CA GLY A 44 -16.45 -1.99 4.96
C GLY A 44 -15.58 -1.76 3.72
N ALA A 45 -14.88 -0.64 3.66
CA ALA A 45 -13.85 -0.40 2.64
C ALA A 45 -12.84 -1.55 2.64
N SER A 46 -12.73 -2.27 1.52
CA SER A 46 -11.79 -3.38 1.41
C SER A 46 -10.34 -2.88 1.48
N THR A 47 -9.44 -3.72 1.98
CA THR A 47 -8.01 -3.41 2.03
C THR A 47 -7.31 -4.02 0.83
N LEU A 48 -6.61 -3.20 0.04
CA LEU A 48 -5.76 -3.66 -1.05
C LEU A 48 -4.42 -4.16 -0.50
N LEU A 49 -3.79 -3.38 0.38
CA LEU A 49 -2.55 -3.74 1.06
C LEU A 49 -2.72 -3.56 2.57
N ASN A 50 -2.63 -4.66 3.29
CA ASN A 50 -2.85 -4.67 4.74
C ASN A 50 -1.68 -4.06 5.51
N ALA A 51 -2.02 -3.26 6.51
CA ALA A 51 -1.08 -2.77 7.51
C ALA A 51 -0.44 -3.93 8.29
N GLY A 52 0.85 -3.79 8.56
CA GLY A 52 1.62 -4.73 9.37
C GLY A 52 2.94 -4.09 9.81
N LYS A 53 3.63 -4.68 10.79
CA LYS A 53 5.05 -4.33 11.04
C LYS A 53 5.91 -4.48 9.78
N THR A 54 5.46 -5.34 8.85
CA THR A 54 6.08 -5.58 7.56
C THR A 54 5.92 -4.44 6.56
N THR A 55 5.04 -3.47 6.83
CA THR A 55 4.80 -2.29 5.99
C THR A 55 5.28 -1.00 6.65
N ASN A 56 6.18 -1.09 7.63
CA ASN A 56 6.80 0.07 8.27
C ASN A 56 7.97 0.61 7.44
N PHE A 57 7.97 1.93 7.23
CA PHE A 57 9.03 2.73 6.63
C PHE A 57 9.75 3.47 7.75
N VAL A 58 11.07 3.30 7.82
CA VAL A 58 11.92 3.88 8.85
C VAL A 58 12.47 5.21 8.36
N PHE A 59 12.22 6.25 9.14
CA PHE A 59 12.78 7.59 8.94
C PHE A 59 13.78 7.87 10.05
N GLU A 60 14.92 8.45 9.70
CA GLU A 60 15.83 9.07 10.65
C GLU A 60 15.40 10.51 10.88
N ILE A 61 15.31 10.93 12.13
CA ILE A 61 15.08 12.33 12.49
C ILE A 61 16.45 13.00 12.65
N LYS A 62 16.75 13.95 11.76
CA LYS A 62 17.92 14.84 11.87
C LYS A 62 17.57 16.08 12.66
N ASP A 63 18.59 16.69 13.27
CA ASP A 63 18.54 18.02 13.91
C ASP A 63 17.54 18.18 15.06
N LEU A 64 16.98 17.08 15.57
CA LEU A 64 16.11 17.07 16.75
C LEU A 64 16.93 16.80 18.01
N ASN A 65 16.81 17.69 19.00
CA ASN A 65 17.37 17.44 20.33
C ASN A 65 16.62 16.28 21.02
N ILE A 66 17.37 15.29 21.53
CA ILE A 66 16.84 14.10 22.19
C ILE A 66 15.93 14.41 23.39
N ASN A 67 16.09 15.57 24.04
CA ASN A 67 15.27 15.98 25.18
C ASN A 67 13.79 16.11 24.81
N TYR A 68 13.45 16.36 23.54
CA TYR A 68 12.06 16.45 23.07
C TYR A 68 11.40 15.08 22.83
N LEU A 69 12.13 13.97 22.92
CA LEU A 69 11.60 12.63 22.61
C LEU A 69 10.37 12.30 23.46
N ASN A 70 10.45 12.50 24.78
CA ASN A 70 9.37 12.15 25.70
C ASN A 70 8.16 13.06 25.52
N GLU A 71 8.39 14.36 25.30
CA GLU A 71 7.35 15.35 25.02
C GLU A 71 6.57 15.00 23.75
N ILE A 72 7.28 14.76 22.64
CA ILE A 72 6.66 14.36 21.36
C ILE A 72 5.87 13.06 21.53
N ASN A 73 6.43 12.05 22.20
CA ASN A 73 5.76 10.77 22.41
C ASN A 73 4.54 10.85 23.35
N ALA A 74 4.44 11.88 24.20
CA ALA A 74 3.28 12.10 25.08
C ALA A 74 2.02 12.54 24.31
N ILE A 75 2.17 13.06 23.08
CA ILE A 75 1.05 13.44 22.22
C ILE A 75 0.16 12.21 21.93
N SER A 76 -1.10 12.27 22.34
CA SER A 76 -2.04 11.13 22.36
C SER A 76 -3.41 11.42 21.70
N THR A 77 -3.47 12.46 20.87
CA THR A 77 -4.65 12.84 20.08
C THR A 77 -5.10 11.75 19.09
N ARG A 78 -6.28 11.92 18.50
CA ARG A 78 -6.78 11.04 17.42
C ARG A 78 -5.85 11.01 16.20
N SER A 79 -5.21 12.14 15.90
CA SER A 79 -4.25 12.37 14.81
C SER A 79 -2.79 12.27 15.26
N LYS A 80 -2.49 11.65 16.41
CA LYS A 80 -1.19 11.71 17.08
C LYS A 80 0.05 11.52 16.20
N VAL A 81 -0.01 10.68 15.16
CA VAL A 81 1.15 10.50 14.27
C VAL A 81 1.45 11.78 13.49
N GLN A 82 0.41 12.46 13.01
CA GLN A 82 0.50 13.74 12.30
C GLN A 82 0.98 14.83 13.25
N ASP A 83 0.39 14.88 14.46
CA ASP A 83 0.75 15.88 15.47
C ASP A 83 2.20 15.70 15.96
N ARG A 84 2.68 14.45 16.06
CA ARG A 84 4.09 14.15 16.36
C ARG A 84 5.03 14.60 15.24
N ILE A 85 4.67 14.39 13.97
CA ILE A 85 5.46 14.90 12.84
C ILE A 85 5.51 16.44 12.86
N LYS A 86 4.40 17.09 13.18
CA LYS A 86 4.35 18.54 13.35
C LYS A 86 5.29 19.00 14.47
N ALA A 87 5.20 18.39 15.65
CA ALA A 87 6.06 18.72 16.79
C ALA A 87 7.55 18.48 16.49
N ILE A 88 7.90 17.38 15.79
CA ILE A 88 9.28 17.13 15.32
C ILE A 88 9.78 18.32 14.50
N LYS A 89 8.99 18.81 13.53
CA LYS A 89 9.35 19.96 12.67
C LYS A 89 9.43 21.27 13.45
N GLU A 90 8.51 21.51 14.37
CA GLU A 90 8.49 22.71 15.23
C GLU A 90 9.73 22.80 16.12
N HIS A 91 10.29 21.66 16.53
CA HIS A 91 11.57 21.57 17.24
C HIS A 91 12.80 21.47 16.32
N GLY A 92 12.67 21.83 15.04
CA GLY A 92 13.75 21.87 14.06
C GLY A 92 14.12 20.51 13.45
N GLY A 93 13.44 19.44 13.84
CA GLY A 93 13.72 18.09 13.36
C GLY A 93 13.24 17.84 11.93
N THR A 94 14.03 17.10 11.16
CA THR A 94 13.69 16.71 9.78
C THR A 94 13.65 15.20 9.62
N LEU A 95 12.58 14.66 9.05
CA LEU A 95 12.45 13.22 8.78
C LEU A 95 13.08 12.88 7.42
N ILE A 96 14.09 12.02 7.42
CA ILE A 96 14.77 11.52 6.23
C ILE A 96 14.51 10.02 6.09
N PHE A 97 13.96 9.61 4.95
CA PHE A 97 13.72 8.19 4.69
C PHE A 97 15.05 7.41 4.68
N LYS A 98 15.09 6.29 5.41
CA LYS A 98 16.31 5.49 5.58
C LYS A 98 16.20 4.14 4.88
N ASN A 99 15.17 3.36 5.22
CA ASN A 99 14.88 2.04 4.63
C ASN A 99 13.51 1.54 5.09
N LEU A 100 13.07 0.37 4.61
CA LEU A 100 11.92 -0.31 5.20
C LEU A 100 12.37 -1.17 6.38
N GLN A 101 11.47 -1.35 7.35
CA GLN A 101 11.73 -2.24 8.49
C GLN A 101 11.92 -3.70 8.05
N ARG A 102 11.27 -4.13 6.96
CA ARG A 102 11.43 -5.46 6.37
C ARG A 102 12.15 -5.39 5.03
N LYS A 103 13.22 -6.16 4.91
CA LYS A 103 14.04 -6.27 3.69
C LYS A 103 13.27 -6.94 2.56
N GLU A 104 12.37 -7.88 2.86
CA GLU A 104 11.55 -8.56 1.87
C GLU A 104 10.62 -7.58 1.17
N PHE A 105 9.93 -6.72 1.93
CA PHE A 105 9.06 -5.71 1.33
C PHE A 105 9.88 -4.66 0.56
N GLU A 106 11.04 -4.26 1.08
CA GLU A 106 11.97 -3.37 0.36
C GLU A 106 12.39 -3.97 -0.99
N SER A 107 12.75 -5.25 -1.02
CA SER A 107 13.10 -5.99 -2.24
C SER A 107 11.93 -6.03 -3.22
N ASN A 108 10.70 -6.24 -2.73
CA ASN A 108 9.50 -6.26 -3.57
C ASN A 108 9.23 -4.89 -4.21
N LEU A 109 9.41 -3.80 -3.46
CA LEU A 109 9.27 -2.45 -4.01
C LEU A 109 10.38 -2.17 -5.04
N LYS A 110 11.63 -2.55 -4.74
CA LYS A 110 12.77 -2.41 -5.67
C LYS A 110 12.60 -3.21 -6.97
N LYS A 111 11.88 -4.33 -6.91
CA LYS A 111 11.53 -5.13 -8.08
C LYS A 111 10.59 -4.40 -9.04
N ILE A 112 9.73 -3.52 -8.54
CA ILE A 112 8.89 -2.65 -9.37
C ILE A 112 9.74 -1.56 -9.99
N ASP A 113 10.52 -0.86 -9.17
CA ASP A 113 11.51 0.12 -9.58
C ASP A 113 12.53 0.34 -8.46
N THR A 114 13.81 0.47 -8.79
CA THR A 114 14.89 0.57 -7.79
C THR A 114 14.72 1.74 -6.81
N ALA A 115 14.17 2.87 -7.26
CA ALA A 115 13.89 4.05 -6.46
C ALA A 115 12.48 4.03 -5.82
N PHE A 116 11.64 3.04 -6.15
CA PHE A 116 10.25 2.98 -5.67
C PHE A 116 10.05 3.07 -4.15
N PRO A 117 10.92 2.48 -3.30
CA PRO A 117 10.83 2.68 -1.85
C PRO A 117 10.83 4.17 -1.43
N VAL A 118 11.63 5.00 -2.11
CA VAL A 118 11.73 6.45 -1.84
C VAL A 118 10.42 7.14 -2.19
N PHE A 119 9.81 6.79 -3.32
CA PHE A 119 8.55 7.37 -3.77
C PHE A 119 7.40 7.08 -2.80
N ILE A 120 7.29 5.83 -2.35
CA ILE A 120 6.26 5.46 -1.36
C ILE A 120 6.54 6.11 0.00
N ALA A 121 7.80 6.24 0.41
CA ALA A 121 8.17 6.95 1.63
C ALA A 121 7.75 8.43 1.57
N GLN A 122 7.97 9.10 0.44
CA GLN A 122 7.54 10.49 0.23
C GLN A 122 6.01 10.60 0.27
N MET A 123 5.28 9.73 -0.43
CA MET A 123 3.81 9.72 -0.37
C MET A 123 3.29 9.48 1.06
N LEU A 124 3.94 8.61 1.85
CA LEU A 124 3.58 8.40 3.25
C LEU A 124 3.83 9.65 4.09
N PHE A 125 4.96 10.32 3.89
CA PHE A 125 5.26 11.57 4.58
C PHE A 125 4.24 12.66 4.25
N ASP A 126 3.83 12.78 2.99
CA ASP A 126 2.80 13.73 2.56
C ASP A 126 1.41 13.40 3.15
N PHE A 127 1.05 12.11 3.20
CA PHE A 127 -0.17 11.64 3.86
C PHE A 127 -0.19 11.95 5.35
N PHE A 128 0.87 11.59 6.08
CA PHE A 128 0.97 11.87 7.52
C PHE A 128 1.29 13.34 7.83
N SER A 129 1.57 14.18 6.82
CA SER A 129 1.60 15.63 6.93
C SER A 129 0.28 16.30 6.50
N CYS A 130 -0.80 15.52 6.39
CA CYS A 130 -2.16 16.00 6.07
C CYS A 130 -2.34 16.63 4.68
N LYS A 131 -1.51 16.29 3.68
CA LYS A 131 -1.59 16.91 2.35
C LYS A 131 -2.61 16.24 1.42
N ALA A 132 -2.65 14.91 1.40
CA ALA A 132 -3.59 14.14 0.59
C ALA A 132 -3.70 12.70 1.12
N ALA A 133 -4.73 11.96 0.71
CA ALA A 133 -4.90 10.55 1.06
C ALA A 133 -5.17 9.64 -0.15
N LYS A 134 -5.89 10.14 -1.16
CA LYS A 134 -6.15 9.42 -2.41
C LYS A 134 -4.83 9.18 -3.14
N ILE A 135 -4.68 8.00 -3.74
CA ILE A 135 -3.44 7.63 -4.44
C ILE A 135 -3.14 8.62 -5.57
N SER A 136 -4.12 8.96 -6.41
CA SER A 136 -3.89 9.90 -7.53
C SER A 136 -3.48 11.31 -7.07
N ASP A 137 -4.02 11.79 -5.96
CA ASP A 137 -3.61 13.08 -5.36
C ASP A 137 -2.18 13.02 -4.80
N LEU A 138 -1.83 11.93 -4.10
CA LEU A 138 -0.48 11.71 -3.59
C LEU A 138 0.55 11.58 -4.72
N THR A 139 0.18 10.95 -5.84
CA THR A 139 1.01 10.89 -7.05
C THR A 139 1.20 12.27 -7.67
N SER A 140 0.18 13.14 -7.65
CA SER A 140 0.32 14.53 -8.10
C SER A 140 1.25 15.36 -7.20
N LEU A 141 1.22 15.14 -5.89
CA LEU A 141 2.16 15.76 -4.95
C LEU A 141 3.59 15.27 -5.20
N LEU A 142 3.75 13.98 -5.45
CA LEU A 142 5.04 13.36 -5.75
C LEU A 142 5.67 13.99 -7.00
N SER A 143 4.90 14.18 -8.08
CA SER A 143 5.40 14.80 -9.32
C SER A 143 5.73 16.28 -9.21
N LYS A 144 5.28 16.95 -8.13
CA LYS A 144 5.56 18.37 -7.85
C LYS A 144 6.70 18.54 -6.84
N ASN A 145 7.26 17.45 -6.32
CA ASN A 145 8.36 17.50 -5.38
C ASN A 145 9.67 17.85 -6.13
N ARG A 146 10.22 19.03 -5.82
CA ARG A 146 11.41 19.56 -6.47
C ARG A 146 12.65 18.67 -6.26
N ASP A 147 12.88 18.20 -5.04
CA ASP A 147 14.06 17.39 -4.72
C ASP A 147 14.05 16.05 -5.48
N LEU A 148 12.86 15.44 -5.60
CA LEU A 148 12.69 14.22 -6.38
C LEU A 148 12.82 14.47 -7.88
N TRP A 149 12.32 15.61 -8.37
CA TRP A 149 12.51 16.00 -9.77
C TRP A 149 13.99 16.22 -10.09
N GLU A 150 14.74 16.92 -9.24
CA GLU A 150 16.18 17.15 -9.42
C GLU A 150 16.97 15.84 -9.39
N LEU A 151 16.56 14.86 -8.57
CA LEU A 151 17.26 13.59 -8.42
C LEU A 151 16.92 12.56 -9.52
N TYR A 152 15.68 12.51 -9.99
CA TYR A 152 15.19 11.44 -10.88
C TYR A 152 14.63 11.91 -12.23
N GLY A 153 14.27 13.19 -12.37
CA GLY A 153 13.74 13.76 -13.62
C GLY A 153 12.44 13.12 -14.12
N LEU A 154 11.62 12.58 -13.22
CA LEU A 154 10.41 11.81 -13.57
C LEU A 154 9.17 12.70 -13.69
N SER A 155 8.42 12.50 -14.77
CA SER A 155 7.14 13.17 -15.01
C SER A 155 6.01 12.59 -14.15
N TYR A 156 4.85 13.24 -14.14
CA TYR A 156 3.63 12.68 -13.55
C TYR A 156 3.29 11.31 -14.13
N SER A 157 3.38 11.14 -15.46
CA SER A 157 3.07 9.86 -16.13
C SER A 157 4.02 8.74 -15.72
N ASP A 158 5.30 9.06 -15.45
CA ASP A 158 6.26 8.06 -14.98
C ASP A 158 5.90 7.57 -13.57
N TYR A 159 5.53 8.49 -12.68
CA TYR A 159 5.07 8.13 -11.34
C TYR A 159 3.76 7.37 -11.38
N GLU A 160 2.78 7.83 -12.16
CA GLU A 160 1.50 7.16 -12.34
C GLU A 160 1.68 5.72 -12.80
N PHE A 161 2.53 5.48 -13.82
CA PHE A 161 2.84 4.14 -14.31
C PHE A 161 3.41 3.23 -13.21
N LYS A 162 4.41 3.73 -12.47
CA LYS A 162 5.06 2.96 -11.38
C LYS A 162 4.06 2.64 -10.25
N ILE A 163 3.23 3.61 -9.86
CA ILE A 163 2.21 3.44 -8.82
C ILE A 163 1.13 2.45 -9.27
N LYS A 164 0.65 2.54 -10.51
CA LYS A 164 -0.29 1.56 -11.08
C LYS A 164 0.28 0.13 -11.03
N ASN A 165 1.53 -0.06 -11.42
CA ASN A 165 2.20 -1.38 -11.35
C ASN A 165 2.32 -1.90 -9.91
N PHE A 166 2.55 -1.03 -8.94
CA PHE A 166 2.55 -1.41 -7.53
C PHE A 166 1.17 -1.84 -7.02
N LEU A 167 0.12 -1.08 -7.33
CA LEU A 167 -1.25 -1.43 -6.96
C LEU A 167 -1.65 -2.76 -7.59
N GLN A 168 -1.29 -3.00 -8.86
CA GLN A 168 -1.48 -4.28 -9.55
C GLN A 168 -0.77 -5.42 -8.82
N SER A 169 0.51 -5.23 -8.49
CA SER A 169 1.32 -6.23 -7.82
C SER A 169 0.72 -6.59 -6.46
N ALA A 170 0.27 -5.59 -5.69
CA ALA A 170 -0.43 -5.79 -4.42
C ALA A 170 -1.76 -6.54 -4.61
N ALA A 171 -2.54 -6.21 -5.65
CA ALA A 171 -3.81 -6.86 -5.96
C ALA A 171 -3.64 -8.33 -6.37
N LEU A 172 -2.58 -8.65 -7.12
CA LEU A 172 -2.41 -9.92 -7.83
C LEU A 172 -1.43 -10.89 -7.15
N GLY A 173 -0.94 -10.57 -5.96
CA GLY A 173 -0.32 -11.57 -5.08
C GLY A 173 1.00 -11.20 -4.41
N MET A 174 1.52 -9.99 -4.59
CA MET A 174 2.64 -9.50 -3.77
C MET A 174 2.19 -9.38 -2.31
N ILE A 175 3.01 -9.87 -1.37
CA ILE A 175 2.78 -9.71 0.07
C ILE A 175 4.03 -9.15 0.74
N PRO A 176 3.92 -8.19 1.68
CA PRO A 176 5.09 -7.57 2.32
C PRO A 176 6.00 -8.52 3.09
N SER A 177 5.47 -9.65 3.58
CA SER A 177 6.20 -10.57 4.46
C SER A 177 7.06 -11.60 3.75
N LYS A 178 7.03 -11.68 2.40
CA LYS A 178 7.81 -12.64 1.61
C LYS A 178 8.39 -11.96 0.38
N VAL A 179 9.58 -12.38 -0.02
CA VAL A 179 10.14 -11.98 -1.31
C VAL A 179 9.19 -12.43 -2.42
N TRP A 180 8.84 -11.50 -3.29
CA TRP A 180 7.97 -11.72 -4.43
C TRP A 180 8.82 -12.18 -5.61
N ASP A 181 8.39 -13.25 -6.24
CA ASP A 181 8.99 -13.84 -7.43
C ASP A 181 8.76 -12.98 -8.69
N GLY A 182 7.85 -12.00 -8.62
CA GLY A 182 7.45 -11.16 -9.76
C GLY A 182 6.31 -11.74 -10.57
N PHE A 183 5.88 -12.97 -10.27
CA PHE A 183 4.79 -13.62 -10.96
C PHE A 183 3.46 -13.35 -10.26
N THR A 184 2.44 -13.15 -11.07
CA THR A 184 1.05 -13.06 -10.61
C THR A 184 0.62 -14.42 -10.07
N LYS A 185 -0.01 -14.44 -8.89
CA LYS A 185 -0.49 -15.69 -8.26
C LYS A 185 -1.97 -15.97 -8.55
N VAL A 186 -2.62 -15.07 -9.28
CA VAL A 186 -4.05 -15.07 -9.59
C VAL A 186 -4.19 -14.85 -11.10
N HIS A 187 -4.27 -15.94 -11.86
CA HIS A 187 -4.23 -15.91 -13.33
C HIS A 187 -5.59 -15.61 -13.98
N GLY A 188 -6.70 -15.73 -13.24
CA GLY A 188 -8.04 -15.43 -13.75
C GLY A 188 -8.38 -13.95 -13.73
N GLY A 189 -7.96 -13.23 -12.67
CA GLY A 189 -8.21 -11.80 -12.53
C GLY A 189 -8.78 -11.39 -11.17
N TYR A 190 -9.46 -10.25 -11.13
CA TYR A 190 -9.94 -9.61 -9.91
C TYR A 190 -11.43 -9.29 -10.00
N ILE A 191 -12.21 -9.80 -9.05
CA ILE A 191 -13.65 -9.54 -8.96
C ILE A 191 -13.90 -8.52 -7.85
N VAL A 192 -14.55 -7.42 -8.20
CA VAL A 192 -14.99 -6.38 -7.26
C VAL A 192 -16.50 -6.40 -7.16
N VAL A 193 -17.01 -6.60 -5.95
CA VAL A 193 -18.44 -6.41 -5.64
C VAL A 193 -18.59 -5.00 -5.07
N ARG A 194 -19.25 -4.11 -5.82
CA ARG A 194 -19.50 -2.72 -5.42
C ARG A 194 -20.56 -2.64 -4.32
N ASN A 195 -20.69 -1.46 -3.72
CA ASN A 195 -21.67 -1.16 -2.68
C ASN A 195 -23.14 -1.23 -3.16
N ASP A 196 -23.37 -1.01 -4.45
CA ASP A 196 -24.65 -1.14 -5.14
C ASP A 196 -24.97 -2.57 -5.59
N GLY A 197 -24.12 -3.54 -5.25
CA GLY A 197 -24.28 -4.94 -5.63
C GLY A 197 -23.79 -5.29 -7.03
N VAL A 198 -23.28 -4.31 -7.80
CA VAL A 198 -22.70 -4.57 -9.12
C VAL A 198 -21.41 -5.38 -8.97
N VAL A 199 -21.30 -6.46 -9.73
CA VAL A 199 -20.10 -7.33 -9.78
C VAL A 199 -19.31 -6.97 -11.02
N ILE A 200 -18.09 -6.46 -10.83
CA ILE A 200 -17.15 -6.16 -11.91
C ILE A 200 -16.05 -7.22 -11.89
N CYS A 201 -15.89 -7.93 -13.00
CA CYS A 201 -14.81 -8.90 -13.18
C CYS A 201 -13.74 -8.31 -14.10
N TYR A 202 -12.60 -7.95 -13.54
CA TYR A 202 -11.42 -7.59 -14.31
C TYR A 202 -10.65 -8.86 -14.65
N HIS A 203 -10.87 -9.38 -15.86
CA HIS A 203 -9.96 -10.36 -16.43
C HIS A 203 -8.62 -9.68 -16.76
N LEU A 204 -7.51 -10.42 -16.70
CA LEU A 204 -6.17 -9.88 -17.04
C LEU A 204 -6.09 -9.24 -18.44
N TYR A 205 -7.05 -9.51 -19.34
CA TYR A 205 -7.12 -8.92 -20.67
C TYR A 205 -7.52 -7.44 -20.67
N ASN A 206 -8.20 -6.96 -19.62
CA ASN A 206 -8.56 -5.55 -19.48
C ASN A 206 -7.69 -4.85 -18.42
N ARG A 207 -6.37 -4.95 -18.63
CA ARG A 207 -5.36 -4.49 -17.68
C ARG A 207 -5.47 -2.98 -17.42
N ASP A 208 -5.63 -2.18 -18.47
CA ASP A 208 -5.57 -0.72 -18.33
C ASP A 208 -6.76 -0.15 -17.55
N GLU A 209 -7.96 -0.71 -17.76
CA GLU A 209 -9.14 -0.34 -16.98
C GLU A 209 -8.98 -0.77 -15.52
N PHE A 210 -8.46 -1.98 -15.28
CA PHE A 210 -8.18 -2.46 -13.93
C PHE A 210 -7.17 -1.57 -13.18
N LEU A 211 -6.07 -1.21 -13.84
CA LEU A 211 -5.06 -0.31 -13.28
C LEU A 211 -5.63 1.06 -12.95
N SER A 212 -6.43 1.62 -13.87
CA SER A 212 -7.06 2.92 -13.68
C SER A 212 -8.09 2.88 -12.56
N TYR A 213 -8.86 1.79 -12.46
CA TYR A 213 -9.78 1.57 -11.34
C TYR A 213 -9.04 1.55 -9.99
N LEU A 214 -7.97 0.75 -9.85
CA LEU A 214 -7.20 0.71 -8.61
C LEU A 214 -6.61 2.08 -8.26
N TYR A 215 -6.06 2.79 -9.23
CA TYR A 215 -5.43 4.10 -9.04
C TYR A 215 -6.42 5.17 -8.57
N GLU A 216 -7.61 5.21 -9.17
CA GLU A 216 -8.63 6.21 -8.83
C GLU A 216 -9.46 5.85 -7.60
N ASN A 217 -9.55 4.58 -7.23
CA ASN A 217 -10.44 4.12 -6.17
C ASN A 217 -9.69 3.62 -4.93
N THR A 218 -8.42 4.00 -4.74
CA THR A 218 -7.66 3.65 -3.53
C THR A 218 -7.03 4.86 -2.85
N LYS A 219 -6.79 4.71 -1.54
CA LYS A 219 -6.20 5.72 -0.67
C LYS A 219 -5.31 5.10 0.40
N PHE A 220 -4.41 5.91 0.95
CA PHE A 220 -3.74 5.60 2.22
C PHE A 220 -4.70 5.76 3.39
N GLU A 221 -4.55 4.92 4.41
CA GLU A 221 -5.31 4.99 5.66
C GLU A 221 -4.38 4.77 6.85
N SER A 222 -4.66 5.46 7.97
CA SER A 222 -3.91 5.24 9.21
C SER A 222 -4.36 3.95 9.89
N ALA A 223 -3.41 3.06 10.14
CA ALA A 223 -3.64 1.81 10.86
C ALA A 223 -3.51 1.98 12.38
N SER A 224 -3.71 0.90 13.14
CA SER A 224 -3.47 0.92 14.59
C SER A 224 -1.97 1.03 14.89
N THR A 225 -1.55 2.17 15.46
CA THR A 225 -0.15 2.41 15.86
C THR A 225 0.36 1.39 16.87
N LYS A 226 -0.50 0.93 17.80
CA LYS A 226 -0.13 -0.07 18.82
C LYS A 226 0.06 -1.45 18.20
N ARG A 227 -0.83 -1.87 17.29
CA ARG A 227 -0.77 -3.19 16.64
C ARG A 227 0.44 -3.32 15.71
N HIS A 228 0.81 -2.23 15.04
CA HIS A 228 1.85 -2.23 14.00
C HIS A 228 3.14 -1.54 14.42
N GLU A 229 3.23 -1.05 15.67
CA GLU A 229 4.43 -0.49 16.31
C GLU A 229 5.09 0.60 15.45
N TYR A 230 4.33 1.66 15.19
CA TYR A 230 4.81 2.82 14.43
C TYR A 230 4.26 4.13 15.00
N GLY A 231 4.78 5.25 14.51
CA GLY A 231 4.30 6.59 14.86
C GLY A 231 4.80 7.13 16.19
N SER A 232 5.84 6.55 16.77
CA SER A 232 6.55 7.05 17.96
C SER A 232 8.02 7.28 17.62
N VAL A 233 8.64 8.27 18.27
CA VAL A 233 10.09 8.50 18.22
C VAL A 233 10.78 7.45 19.08
N TYR A 234 11.86 6.86 18.58
CA TYR A 234 12.67 5.91 19.35
C TYR A 234 14.16 6.08 19.06
N LEU A 235 14.99 5.69 20.02
CA LEU A 235 16.44 5.72 19.89
C LEU A 235 16.95 4.38 19.34
N SER A 236 17.84 4.43 18.36
CA SER A 236 18.57 3.27 17.84
C SER A 236 20.05 3.62 17.71
N GLY A 237 20.85 3.24 18.71
CA GLY A 237 22.21 3.75 18.86
C GLY A 237 22.17 5.25 19.16
N ASN A 238 22.87 6.07 18.36
CA ASN A 238 22.89 7.53 18.52
C ASN A 238 21.91 8.26 17.58
N LYS A 239 20.94 7.53 16.99
CA LYS A 239 20.02 8.07 16.00
C LYS A 239 18.59 8.02 16.51
N LEU A 240 17.87 9.13 16.34
CA LEU A 240 16.43 9.19 16.54
C LEU A 240 15.74 8.69 15.28
N LEU A 241 14.83 7.75 15.44
CA LEU A 241 14.08 7.14 14.35
C LEU A 241 12.57 7.30 14.56
N PHE A 242 11.83 7.29 13.47
CA PHE A 242 10.37 7.36 13.44
C PHE A 242 9.82 6.49 12.33
N ASN A 243 8.89 5.59 12.67
CA ASN A 243 8.29 4.70 11.69
C ASN A 243 6.94 5.24 11.19
N LEU A 244 6.74 5.26 9.87
CA LEU A 244 5.43 5.42 9.23
C LEU A 244 4.94 4.08 8.69
N ASN A 245 3.65 3.80 8.74
CA ASN A 245 3.07 2.54 8.27
C ASN A 245 2.27 2.74 6.99
N LEU A 246 2.45 1.83 6.04
CA LEU A 246 1.65 1.77 4.82
C LEU A 246 0.45 0.85 4.96
N GLN A 247 -0.73 1.40 4.68
CA GLN A 247 -1.97 0.68 4.45
C GLN A 247 -2.68 1.31 3.24
N ILE A 248 -3.21 0.47 2.34
CA ILE A 248 -3.95 0.93 1.16
C ILE A 248 -5.33 0.31 1.17
N ARG A 249 -6.37 1.14 1.06
CA ARG A 249 -7.76 0.71 1.06
C ARG A 249 -8.52 1.32 -0.09
N PHE A 250 -9.63 0.69 -0.44
CA PHE A 250 -10.57 1.24 -1.40
C PHE A 250 -11.30 2.46 -0.83
N ILE A 251 -11.59 3.42 -1.70
CA ILE A 251 -12.48 4.54 -1.43
C ILE A 251 -13.92 4.02 -1.49
N ARG A 252 -14.80 4.61 -0.69
CA ARG A 252 -16.24 4.31 -0.68
C ARG A 252 -16.98 5.31 -1.54
#